data_AF-A0A850JEU1-F1
#
_entry.id   AF-A0A850JEU1-F1
#
_cell.length_a   1.000
_cell.length_b   1.000
_cell.length_c   1.000
_cell.angle_alpha   90.00
_cell.angle_beta   90.00
_cell.angle_gamma   90.00
#
_symmetry.space_group_name_H-M   'P 1'
#
loop_
_entity.id
_entity.type
_entity.pdbx_description
1 polymer ?
#
loop_
_entity_poly.entity_id
_entity_poly.type
_entity_poly.pdbx_seq_one_letter_code
_entity_poly.pdbx_strand_id
1 'polypeptide(L)'
;MSTPRQYPVVPAPRFDVPAAEAARRAEAFADTMTLRRTVRDFSARPVPPDVIEQAVRAAATAPSGANLQPWRFVVITDAERKRRLRKAAEQEEREFYERRASQEWLDALAPLGTDW
;
A
#
# COMPACT_ATOMS: atom_id res chain seq x y z
N MET A 1 -17.54 -25.95 -27.23
CA MET A 1 -16.20 -25.36 -27.07
C MET A 1 -16.37 -23.85 -27.09
N SER A 2 -15.94 -23.14 -26.05
CA SER A 2 -16.09 -21.67 -25.98
C SER A 2 -15.04 -21.00 -26.86
N THR A 3 -15.45 -20.04 -27.69
CA THR A 3 -14.54 -19.29 -28.55
C THR A 3 -13.55 -18.50 -27.68
N PRO A 4 -12.23 -18.57 -27.95
CA PRO A 4 -11.25 -17.83 -27.17
C PRO A 4 -11.49 -16.32 -27.30
N ARG A 5 -11.48 -15.62 -26.16
CA ARG A 5 -11.64 -14.17 -26.11
C ARG A 5 -10.44 -13.52 -26.82
N GLN A 6 -10.70 -12.86 -27.94
CA GLN A 6 -9.67 -12.08 -28.63
C GLN A 6 -9.62 -10.66 -28.07
N TYR A 7 -8.42 -10.17 -27.79
CA TYR A 7 -8.18 -8.80 -27.38
C TYR A 7 -7.44 -8.07 -28.51
N PRO A 8 -7.93 -6.92 -28.99
CA PRO A 8 -7.22 -6.17 -30.02
C PRO A 8 -5.90 -5.64 -29.47
N VAL A 9 -4.83 -5.78 -30.26
CA VAL A 9 -3.55 -5.11 -29.96
C VAL A 9 -3.66 -3.67 -30.43
N VAL A 10 -3.59 -2.72 -29.50
CA VAL A 10 -3.64 -1.29 -29.78
C VAL A 10 -2.22 -0.72 -29.65
N PRO A 11 -1.75 0.16 -30.55
CA PRO A 11 -0.48 0.84 -30.40
C PRO A 11 -0.40 1.60 -29.06
N ALA A 12 0.67 1.38 -28.31
CA ALA A 12 0.89 2.08 -27.05
C ALA A 12 1.14 3.58 -27.29
N PRO A 13 0.63 4.47 -26.43
CA PRO A 13 1.00 5.88 -26.47
C PRO A 13 2.51 6.04 -26.26
N ARG A 14 3.15 6.92 -27.04
CA ARG A 14 4.56 7.27 -26.87
C ARG A 14 4.67 8.48 -25.95
N PHE A 15 5.44 8.34 -24.88
CA PHE A 15 5.76 9.41 -23.96
C PHE A 15 7.24 9.78 -24.12
N ASP A 16 7.57 10.39 -25.25
CA ASP A 16 8.95 10.80 -25.52
C ASP A 16 9.32 11.99 -24.63
N VAL A 17 10.36 11.80 -23.81
CA VAL A 17 10.90 12.84 -22.92
C VAL A 17 12.41 12.94 -23.20
N PRO A 18 12.97 14.14 -23.46
CA PRO A 18 14.40 14.30 -23.64
C PRO A 18 15.19 13.73 -22.46
N ALA A 19 16.31 13.06 -22.72
CA ALA A 19 17.06 12.33 -21.69
C ALA A 19 17.41 13.18 -20.46
N ALA A 20 17.83 14.44 -20.67
CA ALA A 20 18.15 15.35 -19.57
C ALA A 20 16.91 15.70 -18.71
N GLU A 21 15.73 15.81 -19.32
CA GLU A 21 14.48 16.03 -18.59
C GLU A 21 14.02 14.76 -17.86
N ALA A 22 14.18 13.58 -18.48
CA ALA A 22 13.89 12.31 -17.83
C ALA A 22 14.76 12.10 -16.58
N ALA A 23 16.06 12.41 -16.65
CA ALA A 23 16.98 12.35 -15.52
C ALA A 23 16.52 13.25 -14.35
N ARG A 24 16.18 14.51 -14.64
CA ARG A 24 15.68 15.45 -13.61
C ARG A 24 14.39 14.96 -12.94
N ARG A 25 13.44 14.42 -13.72
CA ARG A 25 12.18 13.89 -13.17
C ARG A 25 12.42 12.68 -12.27
N ALA A 26 13.34 11.80 -12.67
CA ALA A 26 13.69 10.62 -11.89
C ALA A 26 14.35 11.02 -10.55
N GLU A 27 15.29 11.96 -10.59
CA GLU A 27 15.95 12.51 -9.39
C GLU A 27 14.92 13.15 -8.44
N ALA A 28 14.09 14.08 -8.95
CA ALA A 28 13.08 14.74 -8.13
C ALA A 28 12.06 13.75 -7.51
N PHE A 29 11.68 12.70 -8.24
CA PHE A 29 10.81 11.67 -7.72
C PHE A 29 11.50 10.82 -6.65
N ALA A 30 12.76 10.42 -6.87
CA ALA A 30 13.55 9.69 -5.89
C ALA A 30 13.70 10.49 -4.59
N ASP A 31 14.05 11.77 -4.69
CA ASP A 31 14.15 12.69 -3.56
C ASP A 31 12.82 12.78 -2.80
N THR A 32 11.70 12.96 -3.51
CA THR A 32 10.37 12.98 -2.90
C THR A 32 10.07 11.67 -2.14
N MET A 33 10.43 10.53 -2.72
CA MET A 33 10.23 9.22 -2.09
C MET A 33 11.09 9.01 -0.85
N THR A 34 12.26 9.65 -0.75
CA THR A 34 13.09 9.58 0.47
C THR A 34 12.43 10.24 1.70
N LEU A 35 11.54 11.21 1.47
CA LEU A 35 10.80 11.89 2.55
C LEU A 35 9.80 10.97 3.25
N ARG A 36 9.37 9.88 2.60
CA ARG A 36 8.38 8.96 3.15
C ARG A 36 8.96 8.17 4.31
N ARG A 37 8.28 8.22 5.46
CA ARG A 37 8.56 7.39 6.64
C ARG A 37 7.35 6.56 7.01
N THR A 38 7.59 5.42 7.65
CA THR A 38 6.51 4.71 8.36
C THR A 38 6.21 5.48 9.64
N VAL A 39 5.01 6.05 9.71
CA VAL A 39 4.48 6.79 10.88
C VAL A 39 3.53 5.85 11.62
N ARG A 40 3.60 5.85 12.96
CA ARG A 40 2.75 5.00 13.82
C ARG A 40 1.77 5.79 14.69
N ASP A 41 1.98 7.09 14.84
CA ASP A 41 1.08 8.00 15.54
C ASP A 41 0.29 8.86 14.55
N PHE A 42 -1.03 8.68 14.52
CA PHE A 42 -1.92 9.33 13.56
C PHE A 42 -2.86 10.33 14.23
N SER A 43 -3.08 11.47 13.57
CA SER A 43 -4.10 12.44 13.97
C SER A 43 -5.53 11.91 13.72
N ALA A 44 -6.48 12.32 14.56
CA ALA A 44 -7.91 12.06 14.35
C ALA A 44 -8.54 12.96 13.26
N ARG A 45 -7.77 13.87 12.65
CA ARG A 45 -8.25 14.76 11.59
C ARG A 45 -8.75 13.93 10.39
N PRO A 46 -9.98 14.18 9.90
CA PRO A 46 -10.49 13.46 8.75
C PRO A 46 -9.68 13.78 7.49
N VAL A 47 -9.50 12.78 6.63
CA VAL A 47 -8.94 12.93 5.29
C VAL A 47 -10.10 13.04 4.31
N PRO A 48 -10.06 13.98 3.34
CA PRO A 48 -11.06 14.05 2.28
C PRO A 48 -11.21 12.71 1.52
N PRO A 49 -12.44 12.24 1.25
CA PRO A 49 -12.66 10.93 0.62
C PRO A 49 -12.02 10.80 -0.77
N ASP A 50 -12.02 11.88 -1.55
CA ASP A 50 -11.44 11.95 -2.90
C ASP A 50 -9.92 11.66 -2.89
N VAL A 51 -9.20 12.12 -1.86
CA VAL A 51 -7.77 11.81 -1.68
C VAL A 51 -7.56 10.31 -1.52
N ILE A 52 -8.41 9.63 -0.75
CA ILE A 52 -8.35 8.17 -0.56
C ILE A 52 -8.69 7.45 -1.87
N GLU A 53 -9.71 7.91 -2.59
CA GLU A 53 -10.09 7.33 -3.88
C GLU A 53 -8.98 7.46 -4.93
N GLN A 54 -8.32 8.62 -5.03
CA GLN A 54 -7.20 8.79 -5.98
C GLN A 54 -6.01 7.92 -5.60
N ALA A 55 -5.72 7.74 -4.31
CA ALA A 55 -4.67 6.82 -3.86
C ALA A 55 -4.97 5.36 -4.24
N VAL A 56 -6.21 4.91 -4.02
CA VAL A 56 -6.65 3.55 -4.42
C VAL A 56 -6.63 3.40 -5.94
N ARG A 57 -7.09 4.42 -6.68
CA ARG A 57 -7.05 4.43 -8.14
C ARG A 57 -5.63 4.27 -8.67
N ALA A 58 -4.66 4.98 -8.08
CA ALA A 58 -3.25 4.85 -8.44
C ALA A 58 -2.71 3.45 -8.12
N ALA A 59 -3.02 2.88 -6.94
CA ALA A 59 -2.60 1.53 -6.58
C ALA A 59 -3.17 0.47 -7.55
N ALA A 60 -4.42 0.66 -8.00
CA ALA A 60 -5.10 -0.26 -8.92
C ALA A 60 -4.51 -0.28 -10.34
N THR A 61 -3.58 0.62 -10.68
CA THR A 61 -2.88 0.60 -11.99
C THR A 61 -1.67 -0.34 -12.01
N ALA A 62 -1.36 -1.02 -10.90
CA ALA A 62 -0.27 -2.00 -10.87
C ALA A 62 -0.50 -3.11 -11.93
N PRO A 63 0.57 -3.68 -12.51
CA PRO A 63 0.41 -4.85 -13.37
C PRO A 63 -0.04 -6.07 -12.54
N SER A 64 -0.77 -6.99 -13.17
CA SER A 64 -1.16 -8.27 -12.54
C SER A 64 -1.07 -9.43 -13.52
N GLY A 65 -0.76 -10.63 -12.99
CA GLY A 65 -0.73 -11.85 -13.78
C GLY A 65 -2.05 -12.07 -14.51
N ALA A 66 -1.99 -12.28 -15.82
CA ALA A 66 -3.14 -12.39 -16.71
C ALA A 66 -4.18 -11.25 -16.58
N ASN A 67 -3.75 -10.06 -16.12
CA ASN A 67 -4.60 -8.89 -15.86
C ASN A 67 -5.78 -9.18 -14.90
N LEU A 68 -5.61 -10.11 -13.95
CA LEU A 68 -6.69 -10.54 -13.06
C LEU A 68 -7.09 -9.48 -12.02
N GLN A 69 -6.26 -8.48 -11.78
CA GLN A 69 -6.47 -7.43 -10.76
C GLN A 69 -6.89 -8.04 -9.40
N PRO A 70 -6.10 -8.96 -8.82
CA PRO A 70 -6.51 -9.80 -7.68
C PRO A 70 -6.46 -9.05 -6.34
N TRP A 71 -6.81 -7.77 -6.33
CA TRP A 71 -6.81 -6.92 -5.14
C TRP A 71 -8.21 -6.42 -4.81
N ARG A 72 -8.48 -6.31 -3.51
CA ARG A 72 -9.64 -5.61 -2.98
C ARG A 72 -9.17 -4.64 -1.91
N PHE A 73 -9.42 -3.35 -2.13
CA PHE A 73 -9.18 -2.30 -1.14
C PHE A 73 -10.46 -2.11 -0.31
N VAL A 74 -10.34 -2.21 1.02
CA VAL A 74 -11.48 -2.05 1.94
C VAL A 74 -11.25 -0.79 2.78
N VAL A 75 -12.05 0.24 2.55
CA VAL A 75 -11.98 1.50 3.31
C VAL A 75 -12.96 1.43 4.48
N ILE A 76 -12.45 1.61 5.71
CA ILE A 76 -13.24 1.56 6.95
C ILE A 76 -13.18 2.93 7.64
N THR A 77 -14.27 3.70 7.56
CA THR A 77 -14.38 5.01 8.21
C THR A 77 -15.15 4.96 9.54
N ASP A 78 -16.07 3.99 9.69
CA ASP A 78 -16.88 3.80 10.89
C ASP A 78 -16.02 3.50 12.13
N ALA A 79 -16.21 4.30 13.18
CA ALA A 79 -15.42 4.24 14.40
C ALA A 79 -15.61 2.91 15.15
N GLU A 80 -16.82 2.37 15.15
CA GLU A 80 -17.16 1.11 15.80
C GLU A 80 -16.49 -0.09 15.13
N ARG A 81 -16.54 -0.16 13.79
CA ARG A 81 -15.81 -1.16 13.01
C ARG A 81 -14.30 -1.07 13.23
N LYS A 82 -13.71 0.14 13.22
CA LYS A 82 -12.29 0.33 13.50
C LYS A 82 -11.92 -0.14 14.91
N ARG A 83 -12.75 0.14 15.91
CA ARG A 83 -12.51 -0.31 17.29
C ARG A 83 -12.55 -1.83 17.41
N ARG A 84 -13.49 -2.51 16.75
CA ARG A 84 -13.55 -3.97 16.74
C ARG A 84 -12.33 -4.59 16.05
N LEU A 85 -11.92 -4.02 14.91
CA LEU A 85 -10.72 -4.45 14.18
C LEU A 85 -9.47 -4.29 15.04
N ARG A 86 -9.31 -3.14 15.72
CA ARG A 86 -8.20 -2.89 16.66
C ARG A 86 -8.12 -3.97 17.73
N LYS A 87 -9.22 -4.24 18.45
CA LYS A 87 -9.23 -5.25 19.51
C LYS A 87 -8.82 -6.63 19.02
N ALA A 88 -9.28 -7.03 17.82
CA ALA A 88 -8.92 -8.31 17.24
C ALA A 88 -7.42 -8.35 16.87
N ALA A 89 -6.88 -7.25 16.31
CA ALA A 89 -5.46 -7.16 15.98
C ALA A 89 -4.55 -7.21 17.22
N GLU A 90 -4.85 -6.42 18.27
CA GLU A 90 -4.08 -6.39 19.52
C GLU A 90 -4.04 -7.77 20.20
N GLN A 91 -5.15 -8.54 20.12
CA GLN A 91 -5.19 -9.90 20.65
C GLN A 91 -4.22 -10.84 19.90
N GLU A 92 -4.21 -10.79 18.56
CA GLU A 92 -3.33 -11.62 17.73
C GLU A 92 -1.86 -11.24 17.88
N GLU A 93 -1.57 -9.93 17.96
CA GLU A 93 -0.22 -9.41 18.20
C GLU A 93 0.28 -9.82 19.58
N ARG A 94 -0.55 -9.75 20.62
CA ARG A 94 -0.16 -10.21 21.95
C ARG A 94 0.22 -11.70 21.95
N GLU A 95 -0.56 -12.54 21.28
CA GLU A 95 -0.20 -13.96 21.11
C GLU A 95 1.08 -14.14 20.27
N PHE A 96 1.31 -13.28 19.27
CA PHE A 96 2.52 -13.29 18.47
C PHE A 96 3.75 -12.97 19.32
N TYR A 97 3.79 -11.82 19.99
CA TYR A 97 4.93 -11.37 20.79
C TYR A 97 5.22 -12.30 21.98
N GLU A 98 4.20 -12.83 22.64
CA GLU A 98 4.40 -13.66 23.84
C GLU A 98 4.79 -15.11 23.53
N ARG A 99 4.37 -15.65 22.37
CA ARG A 99 4.44 -17.11 22.13
C ARG A 99 4.98 -17.54 20.77
N ARG A 100 4.82 -16.74 19.72
CA ARG A 100 5.12 -17.16 18.34
C ARG A 100 6.37 -16.51 17.75
N ALA A 101 6.71 -15.31 18.19
CA ALA A 101 7.89 -14.60 17.73
C ALA A 101 9.17 -15.28 18.22
N SER A 102 10.13 -15.48 17.32
CA SER A 102 11.47 -15.90 17.72
C SER A 102 12.19 -14.75 18.44
N GLN A 103 13.19 -15.08 19.27
CA GLN A 103 14.00 -14.05 19.93
C GLN A 103 14.70 -13.13 18.90
N GLU A 104 15.23 -13.71 17.82
CA GLU A 104 15.83 -12.94 16.72
C GLU A 104 14.86 -11.89 16.14
N TRP A 105 13.59 -12.26 15.98
CA TRP A 105 12.58 -11.34 15.47
C TRP A 105 12.25 -10.23 16.47
N LEU A 106 12.15 -10.57 17.77
CA LEU A 106 11.93 -9.58 18.83
C LEU A 106 13.09 -8.58 18.91
N ASP A 107 14.33 -9.05 18.79
CA ASP A 107 15.52 -8.20 18.80
C ASP A 107 15.53 -7.25 17.59
N ALA A 108 15.07 -7.72 16.42
CA ALA A 108 14.94 -6.88 15.23
C ALA A 108 13.84 -5.81 15.36
N LEU A 109 12.78 -6.09 16.12
CA LEU A 109 11.67 -5.16 16.38
C LEU A 109 11.99 -4.14 17.48
N ALA A 110 12.83 -4.50 18.46
CA ALA A 110 13.11 -3.66 19.63
C ALA A 110 13.52 -2.21 19.29
N PRO A 111 14.41 -1.94 18.31
CA PRO A 111 14.77 -0.56 17.93
C PRO A 111 13.61 0.23 17.31
N LEU A 112 12.56 -0.43 16.82
CA LEU A 112 11.40 0.20 16.20
C LEU A 112 10.38 0.68 17.24
N GLY A 113 10.48 0.20 18.49
CA GLY A 113 9.60 0.57 19.60
C GLY A 113 8.14 0.12 19.41
N THR A 114 7.91 -0.99 18.70
CA THR A 114 6.57 -1.53 18.46
C THR A 114 6.17 -2.53 19.54
N ASP A 115 4.87 -2.57 19.84
CA ASP A 115 4.22 -3.47 20.79
C ASP A 115 2.91 -4.04 20.20
N TRP A 116 2.16 -4.78 21.03
CA TRP A 116 0.82 -5.29 20.73
C TRP A 116 -0.28 -4.30 21.11
#